data_AF-A0A518FGZ9-F1
#
_entry.id   AF-A0A518FGZ9-F1
#
_cell.length_a   1.000
_cell.length_b   1.000
_cell.length_c   1.000
_cell.angle_alpha   90.00
_cell.angle_beta   90.00
_cell.angle_gamma   90.00
#
_symmetry.space_group_name_H-M   'P 1'
#
loop_
_entity.id
_entity.type
_entity.pdbx_description
1 polymer ?
#
loop_
_entity_poly.entity_id
_entity_poly.type
_entity_poly.pdbx_seq_one_letter_code
_entity_poly.pdbx_strand_id
1 'polypeptide(L)'
;MTFANGSCEPDQWKKYFQNYKPETWDAEGDGVLSYRSDADKDYSLVILHWSDFGFLLQLTCDNLKTKSPEYCFFSLREKSRLDEFAELDDLTYPVGCFLSPQNAWLAVEDFLNHPEEPSPRIQWIEDGEIEWPESIL
;
A
#
# COMPACT_ATOMS: atom_id res chain seq x y z
N MET A 1 -1.59 17.11 -2.32
CA MET A 1 -1.48 15.66 -2.58
C MET A 1 -1.44 15.48 -4.08
N THR A 2 -0.35 14.92 -4.61
CA THR A 2 -0.17 14.73 -6.05
C THR A 2 -0.22 13.24 -6.29
N PHE A 3 -1.05 12.81 -7.22
CA PHE A 3 -1.32 11.41 -7.48
C PHE A 3 -0.94 11.11 -8.93
N ALA A 4 -0.38 9.93 -9.17
CA ALA A 4 0.04 9.54 -10.51
C ALA A 4 -1.12 9.48 -11.53
N ASN A 5 -2.39 9.43 -11.09
CA ASN A 5 -3.57 9.35 -11.97
C ASN A 5 -4.50 10.57 -12.01
N GLY A 6 -4.09 11.74 -11.50
CA GLY A 6 -4.80 13.00 -11.72
C GLY A 6 -6.07 13.22 -10.86
N SER A 7 -6.07 14.32 -10.12
CA SER A 7 -7.21 14.91 -9.36
C SER A 7 -8.05 13.95 -8.51
N CYS A 8 -7.65 13.74 -7.24
CA CYS A 8 -8.33 12.83 -6.32
C CYS A 8 -9.31 13.54 -5.40
N GLU A 9 -10.60 13.32 -5.64
CA GLU A 9 -11.55 13.31 -4.54
C GLU A 9 -11.65 11.88 -3.99
N PRO A 10 -11.72 11.67 -2.65
CA PRO A 10 -11.87 10.34 -2.06
C PRO A 10 -13.01 9.51 -2.67
N ASP A 11 -14.10 10.16 -3.04
CA ASP A 11 -15.25 9.50 -3.68
C ASP A 11 -14.96 8.91 -5.05
N GLN A 12 -13.93 9.40 -5.76
CA GLN A 12 -13.48 8.79 -7.02
C GLN A 12 -12.72 7.50 -6.75
N TRP A 13 -11.83 7.50 -5.75
CA TRP A 13 -11.11 6.29 -5.34
C TRP A 13 -12.03 5.23 -4.74
N LYS A 14 -13.04 5.63 -3.98
CA LYS A 14 -13.97 4.70 -3.33
C LYS A 14 -14.65 3.74 -4.31
N LYS A 15 -15.02 4.23 -5.49
CA LYS A 15 -15.77 3.47 -6.51
C LYS A 15 -14.99 2.25 -6.99
N TYR A 16 -13.68 2.38 -7.09
CA TYR A 16 -12.76 1.34 -7.51
C TYR A 16 -12.76 0.14 -6.56
N PHE A 17 -12.87 0.38 -5.26
CA PHE A 17 -12.93 -0.68 -4.26
C PHE A 17 -14.36 -1.21 -4.01
N GLN A 18 -15.38 -0.34 -4.11
CA GLN A 18 -16.78 -0.74 -3.88
C GLN A 18 -17.34 -1.64 -4.98
N ASN A 19 -17.00 -1.35 -6.24
CA ASN A 19 -17.42 -2.15 -7.39
C ASN A 19 -16.28 -3.01 -7.92
N TYR A 20 -15.37 -3.40 -7.04
CA TYR A 20 -14.16 -4.11 -7.38
C TYR A 20 -14.47 -5.39 -8.17
N LYS A 21 -13.78 -5.52 -9.30
CA LYS A 21 -13.76 -6.68 -10.16
C LYS A 21 -12.30 -6.95 -10.52
N PRO A 22 -11.72 -8.09 -10.11
CA PRO A 22 -10.32 -8.40 -10.34
C PRO A 22 -9.90 -8.16 -11.79
N GLU A 23 -10.70 -8.65 -12.75
CA GLU A 23 -10.45 -8.57 -14.18
C GLU A 23 -10.44 -7.13 -14.75
N THR A 24 -11.02 -6.16 -14.05
CA THR A 24 -11.05 -4.75 -14.49
C THR A 24 -9.85 -3.98 -13.93
N TRP A 25 -9.38 -4.35 -12.73
CA TRP A 25 -8.31 -3.64 -12.05
C TRP A 25 -6.94 -3.87 -12.69
N ASP A 26 -6.65 -5.09 -13.12
CA ASP A 26 -5.38 -5.42 -13.80
C ASP A 26 -5.18 -4.59 -15.10
N ALA A 27 -6.24 -4.00 -15.65
CA ALA A 27 -6.19 -3.09 -16.79
C ALA A 27 -6.05 -1.59 -16.42
N GLU A 28 -6.40 -1.21 -15.18
CA GLU A 28 -6.30 0.16 -14.66
C GLU A 28 -4.98 0.41 -13.90
N GLY A 29 -4.33 -0.66 -13.43
CA GLY A 29 -2.97 -0.68 -12.90
C GLY A 29 -2.84 -0.34 -11.41
N ASP A 30 -1.61 -0.48 -10.92
CA ASP A 30 -1.20 -0.08 -9.58
C ASP A 30 -1.15 1.45 -9.43
N GLY A 31 -1.22 1.91 -8.18
CA GLY A 31 -1.30 3.33 -7.86
C GLY A 31 -0.34 3.76 -6.77
N VAL A 32 0.10 5.01 -6.83
CA VAL A 32 0.80 5.67 -5.71
C VAL A 32 0.08 6.95 -5.34
N LEU A 33 -0.26 7.08 -4.06
CA LEU A 33 -0.75 8.31 -3.46
C LEU A 33 0.42 8.95 -2.71
N SER A 34 0.77 10.20 -3.03
CA SER A 34 1.88 10.89 -2.37
C SER A 34 1.46 12.23 -1.75
N TYR A 35 1.96 12.47 -0.55
CA TYR A 35 1.76 13.69 0.21
C TYR A 35 3.08 14.19 0.80
N ARG A 36 3.41 15.45 0.51
CA ARG A 36 4.55 16.15 1.09
C ARG A 36 4.06 17.06 2.21
N SER A 37 4.59 16.88 3.41
CA SER A 37 4.26 17.72 4.57
C SER A 37 5.13 18.98 4.64
N ASP A 38 4.68 19.95 5.43
CA ASP A 38 5.45 21.17 5.75
C ASP A 38 6.73 20.88 6.55
N ALA A 39 6.86 19.68 7.13
CA ALA A 39 8.02 19.24 7.89
C ALA A 39 9.14 18.61 7.02
N ASP A 40 9.06 18.75 5.69
CA ASP A 40 9.97 18.12 4.73
C ASP A 40 9.95 16.59 4.80
N LYS A 41 8.76 16.00 5.01
CA LYS A 41 8.53 14.56 4.89
C LYS A 41 7.71 14.25 3.64
N ASP A 42 8.04 13.15 2.97
CA ASP A 42 7.29 12.62 1.83
C ASP A 42 6.65 11.30 2.24
N TYR A 43 5.32 11.28 2.27
CA TYR A 43 4.52 10.11 2.60
C TYR A 43 3.99 9.52 1.31
N SER A 44 4.17 8.22 1.10
CA SER A 44 3.63 7.52 -0.06
C SER A 44 2.87 6.27 0.36
N LEU A 45 1.67 6.11 -0.20
CA LEU A 45 0.90 4.88 -0.14
C LEU A 45 0.90 4.24 -1.53
N VAL A 46 1.67 3.18 -1.69
CA VAL A 46 1.65 2.30 -2.87
C VAL A 46 0.49 1.33 -2.72
N ILE A 47 -0.27 1.16 -3.80
CA ILE A 47 -1.43 0.27 -3.90
C ILE A 47 -1.10 -0.70 -5.03
N LEU A 48 -0.81 -1.94 -4.65
CA LEU A 48 -0.56 -3.04 -5.56
C LEU A 48 -1.75 -3.97 -5.57
N HIS A 49 -2.12 -4.47 -6.75
CA HIS A 49 -3.21 -5.43 -6.89
C HIS A 49 -2.74 -6.74 -7.49
N TRP A 50 -3.34 -7.82 -6.99
CA TRP A 50 -3.23 -9.14 -7.59
C TRP A 50 -4.57 -9.85 -7.51
N SER A 51 -5.09 -10.28 -8.66
CA SER A 51 -6.36 -11.00 -8.80
C SER A 51 -6.57 -12.14 -7.78
N ASP A 52 -5.51 -12.85 -7.41
CA ASP A 52 -5.60 -14.06 -6.59
C ASP A 52 -5.63 -13.77 -5.09
N PHE A 53 -5.08 -12.63 -4.66
CA PHE A 53 -4.89 -12.32 -3.24
C PHE A 53 -5.55 -11.00 -2.79
N GLY A 54 -5.84 -10.08 -3.72
CA GLY A 54 -6.45 -8.78 -3.46
C GLY A 54 -5.43 -7.65 -3.55
N PHE A 55 -5.31 -6.85 -2.49
CA PHE A 55 -4.53 -5.61 -2.51
C PHE A 55 -3.41 -5.62 -1.48
N LEU A 56 -2.18 -5.38 -1.91
CA LEU A 56 -1.08 -5.06 -1.00
C LEU A 56 -0.93 -3.55 -0.92
N LEU A 57 -0.81 -3.03 0.29
CA LEU A 57 -0.52 -1.62 0.54
C LEU A 57 0.87 -1.49 1.15
N GLN A 58 1.67 -0.57 0.62
CA GLN A 58 2.95 -0.20 1.21
C GLN A 58 2.92 1.28 1.57
N LEU A 59 3.15 1.58 2.85
CA LEU A 59 3.23 2.94 3.36
C LEU A 59 4.68 3.29 3.67
N THR A 60 5.20 4.32 3.03
CA THR A 60 6.55 4.83 3.27
C THR A 60 6.51 6.27 3.75
N CYS A 61 7.51 6.64 4.55
CA CYS A 61 7.81 8.02 4.88
C CYS A 61 9.30 8.27 4.71
N ASP A 62 9.64 9.22 3.83
CA ASP A 62 10.99 9.68 3.61
C ASP A 62 11.21 11.07 4.20
N ASN A 63 12.33 11.25 4.88
CA ASN A 63 12.82 12.54 5.33
C ASN A 63 13.61 13.21 4.20
N LEU A 64 13.06 14.27 3.61
CA LEU A 64 13.65 14.94 2.45
C LEU A 64 14.92 15.73 2.79
N LYS A 65 15.10 16.12 4.06
CA LYS A 65 16.33 16.80 4.51
C LYS A 65 17.50 15.84 4.56
N THR A 66 17.30 14.66 5.14
CA THR A 66 18.36 13.65 5.30
C THR A 66 18.47 12.72 4.10
N LYS A 67 17.47 12.72 3.20
CA LYS A 67 17.30 11.72 2.13
C LYS A 67 17.24 10.30 2.70
N SER A 68 16.59 10.24 3.86
CA SER A 68 16.32 9.16 4.80
C SER A 68 15.01 8.40 4.67
N PRO A 69 14.89 7.09 4.42
CA PRO A 69 13.66 6.41 4.83
C PRO A 69 13.53 6.49 6.36
N GLU A 70 12.39 6.99 6.86
CA GLU A 70 12.05 6.94 8.29
C GLU A 70 11.33 5.64 8.64
N TYR A 71 10.44 5.18 7.77
CA TYR A 71 9.77 3.90 7.91
C TYR A 71 9.26 3.36 6.57
N CYS A 72 9.06 2.05 6.54
CA CYS A 72 8.37 1.32 5.48
C CYS A 72 7.49 0.24 6.12
N PHE A 73 6.18 0.34 5.90
CA PHE A 73 5.20 -0.62 6.39
C PHE A 73 4.49 -1.31 5.23
N PHE A 74 4.14 -2.58 5.43
CA PHE A 74 3.22 -3.31 4.57
C PHE A 74 1.89 -3.53 5.29
N SER A 75 0.79 -3.55 4.56
CA SER A 75 -0.49 -4.00 5.11
C SER A 75 -0.36 -5.44 5.64
N LEU A 76 -1.05 -5.75 6.72
CA LEU A 76 -1.05 -7.09 7.30
C LEU A 76 -2.49 -7.60 7.44
N ARG A 77 -2.74 -8.78 6.88
CA ARG A 77 -4.01 -9.49 7.01
C ARG A 77 -3.86 -10.76 7.84
N GLU A 78 -2.88 -11.60 7.50
CA GLU A 78 -2.72 -12.95 8.04
C GLU A 78 -1.25 -13.21 8.38
N LYS A 79 -0.89 -12.95 9.65
CA LYS A 79 0.49 -13.12 10.14
C LYS A 79 1.04 -14.55 9.95
N SER A 80 0.17 -15.56 9.95
CA SER A 80 0.57 -16.96 9.75
C SER A 80 0.97 -17.30 8.32
N ARG A 81 0.88 -16.35 7.38
CA ARG A 81 1.22 -16.53 5.95
C ARG A 81 2.30 -15.54 5.49
N LEU A 82 3.12 -15.05 6.42
CA LEU A 82 4.24 -14.15 6.11
C LEU A 82 5.45 -14.88 5.56
N ASP A 83 5.54 -16.20 5.78
CA ASP A 83 6.54 -17.10 5.20
C ASP A 83 6.12 -17.65 3.82
N GLU A 84 4.87 -17.43 3.43
CA GLU A 84 4.37 -17.71 2.08
C GLU A 84 4.63 -16.50 1.20
N PHE A 85 5.38 -16.70 0.11
CA PHE A 85 5.73 -15.65 -0.83
C PHE A 85 5.14 -15.94 -2.21
N ALA A 86 4.80 -14.87 -2.91
CA ALA A 86 4.21 -14.97 -4.23
C ALA A 86 4.76 -13.85 -5.13
N GLU A 87 5.02 -14.19 -6.39
CA GLU A 87 5.68 -13.32 -7.37
C GLU A 87 4.65 -12.58 -8.22
N LEU A 88 4.78 -11.26 -8.27
CA LEU A 88 3.95 -10.33 -9.02
C LEU A 88 4.89 -9.32 -9.72
N ASP A 89 4.84 -9.27 -11.06
CA ASP A 89 5.67 -8.38 -11.88
C ASP A 89 7.17 -8.43 -11.54
N ASP A 90 7.74 -9.65 -11.49
CA ASP A 90 9.14 -9.94 -11.13
C ASP A 90 9.53 -9.49 -9.69
N LEU A 91 8.57 -9.04 -8.89
CA LEU A 91 8.74 -8.70 -7.47
C LEU A 91 8.06 -9.76 -6.61
N THR A 92 8.65 -10.06 -5.46
CA THR A 92 8.06 -11.01 -4.53
C THR A 92 7.43 -10.26 -3.37
N TYR A 93 6.25 -10.71 -2.94
CA TYR A 93 5.57 -10.19 -1.76
C TYR A 93 5.07 -11.30 -0.84
N PRO A 94 5.04 -11.09 0.48
CA PRO A 94 4.45 -12.04 1.42
C PRO A 94 2.93 -12.06 1.26
N VAL A 95 2.37 -13.26 1.12
CA VAL A 95 0.94 -13.46 0.87
C VAL A 95 0.09 -12.96 2.03
N GLY A 96 0.60 -13.05 3.27
CA GLY A 96 -0.05 -12.52 4.47
C GLY A 96 -0.33 -11.01 4.45
N CYS A 97 0.26 -10.26 3.51
CA CYS A 97 0.11 -8.81 3.40
C CYS A 97 -1.04 -8.34 2.50
N PHE A 98 -1.66 -9.24 1.73
CA PHE A 98 -2.75 -8.87 0.82
C PHE A 98 -4.09 -8.76 1.54
N LEU A 99 -4.72 -7.59 1.44
CA LEU A 99 -6.01 -7.23 2.00
C LEU A 99 -7.16 -7.55 1.04
N SER A 100 -8.36 -7.67 1.61
CA SER A 100 -9.58 -7.57 0.82
C SER A 100 -9.77 -6.14 0.28
N PRO A 101 -10.51 -5.94 -0.82
CA PRO A 101 -10.80 -4.61 -1.36
C PRO A 101 -11.43 -3.67 -0.33
N GLN A 102 -12.29 -4.20 0.55
CA GLN A 102 -12.94 -3.40 1.60
C GLN A 102 -11.92 -2.89 2.61
N ASN A 103 -10.97 -3.72 3.06
CA ASN A 103 -9.95 -3.31 4.01
C ASN A 103 -8.93 -2.36 3.38
N ALA A 104 -8.54 -2.61 2.13
CA ALA A 104 -7.67 -1.73 1.38
C ALA A 104 -8.28 -0.32 1.25
N TRP A 105 -9.59 -0.23 0.97
CA TRP A 105 -10.30 1.04 0.96
C TRP A 105 -10.23 1.79 2.30
N LEU A 106 -10.35 1.10 3.44
CA LEU A 106 -10.24 1.77 4.75
C LEU A 106 -8.89 2.48 4.90
N ALA A 107 -7.80 1.84 4.50
CA ALA A 107 -6.48 2.43 4.58
C ALA A 107 -6.26 3.56 3.56
N VAL A 108 -6.76 3.41 2.34
CA VAL A 108 -6.74 4.47 1.32
C VAL A 108 -7.54 5.68 1.79
N GLU A 109 -8.75 5.47 2.32
CA GLU A 109 -9.61 6.53 2.85
C GLU A 109 -8.94 7.23 4.04
N ASP A 110 -8.28 6.50 4.95
CA ASP A 110 -7.51 7.11 6.04
C ASP A 110 -6.34 7.94 5.51
N PHE A 111 -5.55 7.43 4.57
CA PHE A 111 -4.42 8.18 4.00
C PHE A 111 -4.87 9.46 3.29
N LEU A 112 -5.99 9.43 2.57
CA LEU A 112 -6.54 10.62 1.91
C LEU A 112 -6.96 11.72 2.89
N ASN A 113 -7.36 11.35 4.12
CA ASN A 113 -7.78 12.29 5.16
C ASN A 113 -6.64 12.67 6.13
N HIS A 114 -5.75 11.72 6.41
CA HIS A 114 -4.67 11.79 7.41
C HIS A 114 -3.40 11.08 6.88
N PRO A 115 -2.71 11.67 5.88
CA PRO A 115 -1.60 11.00 5.18
C PRO A 115 -0.34 10.79 6.04
N GLU A 116 -0.25 11.44 7.19
CA GLU A 116 0.94 11.42 8.05
C GLU A 116 0.96 10.24 9.03
N GLU A 117 -0.15 9.49 9.13
CA GLU A 117 -0.35 8.41 10.09
C GLU A 117 -0.77 7.12 9.39
N PRO A 118 -0.24 5.95 9.79
CA PRO A 118 -0.76 4.67 9.34
C PRO A 118 -2.23 4.51 9.73
N SER A 119 -3.03 3.93 8.83
CA SER A 119 -4.45 3.66 9.11
C SER A 119 -4.61 2.79 10.36
N PRO A 120 -5.39 3.21 11.37
CA PRO A 120 -5.67 2.41 12.56
C PRO A 120 -6.72 1.32 12.31
N ARG A 121 -7.34 1.30 11.13
CA ARG A 121 -8.44 0.39 10.76
C ARG A 121 -7.94 -0.92 10.15
N ILE A 122 -6.66 -1.01 9.84
CA ILE A 122 -5.99 -2.24 9.40
C ILE A 122 -4.74 -2.48 10.25
N GLN A 123 -4.16 -3.66 10.12
CA GLN A 123 -2.86 -3.94 10.71
C GLN A 123 -1.75 -3.61 9.72
N TRP A 124 -0.61 -3.21 10.25
CA TRP A 124 0.61 -2.93 9.52
C TRP A 124 1.74 -3.77 10.10
N ILE A 125 2.73 -4.09 9.28
CA ILE A 125 3.98 -4.74 9.68
C ILE A 125 5.14 -3.93 9.13
N GLU A 126 6.19 -3.70 9.92
CA GLU A 126 7.40 -3.05 9.43
C GLU A 126 8.14 -3.97 8.47
N ASP A 127 8.76 -3.40 7.43
CA ASP A 127 9.58 -4.14 6.48
C ASP A 127 10.67 -4.98 7.18
N GLY A 128 11.28 -4.44 8.23
CA GLY A 128 12.30 -5.13 9.03
C GLY A 128 11.79 -6.30 9.87
N GLU A 129 10.46 -6.49 10.00
CA GLU A 129 9.84 -7.62 10.67
C GLU A 129 9.46 -8.76 9.70
N ILE A 130 9.63 -8.56 8.39
CA ILE A 130 9.38 -9.56 7.35
C ILE A 130 10.68 -10.32 7.06
N GLU A 131 10.63 -11.65 7.19
CA GLU A 131 11.74 -12.54 6.84
C GLU A 131 11.75 -12.77 5.31
N TRP A 132 12.25 -11.79 4.57
CA TRP A 132 12.38 -11.88 3.11
C TRP A 132 13.31 -13.02 2.68
N PRO A 133 12.97 -13.80 1.64
CA PRO A 133 13.84 -14.89 1.18
C PRO A 133 15.13 -14.34 0.56
N GLU A 134 16.24 -15.07 0.81
CA GLU A 134 17.60 -14.67 0.43
C GLU A 134 17.80 -14.41 -1.07
N SER A 135 16.90 -14.91 -1.93
CA SER A 135 16.95 -14.73 -3.38
C SER A 135 16.51 -13.35 -3.89
N ILE A 136 16.04 -12.45 -3.01
CA ILE A 136 15.56 -11.10 -3.35
C ILE A 136 16.54 -10.01 -2.86
N LEU A 137 17.58 -10.37 -2.09
CA LEU A 137 18.63 -9.45 -1.60
C LEU A 137 19.84 -9.43 -2.54
#